data_AF-A0A7W0LAL8-F1
#
_entry.id   AF-A0A7W0LAL8-F1
#
_cell.length_a   1.000
_cell.length_b   1.000
_cell.length_c   1.000
_cell.angle_alpha   90.00
_cell.angle_beta   90.00
_cell.angle_gamma   90.00
#
_symmetry.space_group_name_H-M   'P 1'
#
loop_
_entity.id
_entity.type
_entity.pdbx_description
1 polymer ?
#
loop_
_entity_poly.entity_id
_entity_poly.type
_entity_poly.pdbx_seq_one_letter_code
_entity_poly.pdbx_strand_id
1 'polypeptide(L)'
;EKQYGVPATSTSFAFVNAAQAIGARRVAVVATYPQDVAEHFVQFLAAGSIEVLSLSSRGIITATEVGTLDRVKVIELAVANDHPDAEAVLLPDTALHTVAWLEDLEARLGKPVLTANQVSVWDGLRIAGHTRPCDGLGALFRGTRSVPMGKPAVVTDAGNS
;
A
#
# COMPACT_ATOMS: atom_id res chain seq x y z
N GLU A 1 18.51 2.30 -2.52
CA GLU A 1 19.45 1.29 -3.05
C GLU A 1 20.81 1.87 -3.48
N LYS A 2 20.88 2.86 -4.37
CA LYS A 2 22.16 3.36 -4.93
C LYS A 2 23.20 3.93 -3.95
N GLN A 3 22.84 4.26 -2.70
CA GLN A 3 23.77 4.91 -1.76
C GLN A 3 24.37 3.98 -0.70
N TYR A 4 23.74 2.84 -0.39
CA TYR A 4 24.15 1.99 0.75
C TYR A 4 24.30 0.49 0.40
N GLY A 5 24.08 0.09 -0.85
CA GLY A 5 24.29 -1.30 -1.29
C GLY A 5 23.31 -2.32 -0.69
N VAL A 6 22.25 -1.86 -0.03
CA VAL A 6 21.19 -2.69 0.56
C VAL A 6 19.83 -2.38 -0.08
N PRO A 7 18.95 -3.39 -0.24
CA PRO A 7 17.56 -3.18 -0.67
C PRO A 7 16.87 -2.18 0.25
N ALA A 8 16.13 -1.23 -0.31
CA ALA A 8 15.43 -0.21 0.45
C ALA A 8 14.05 0.04 -0.17
N THR A 9 13.06 0.24 0.69
CA THR A 9 11.69 0.59 0.29
C THR A 9 11.17 1.77 1.09
N SER A 10 10.04 2.31 0.66
CA SER A 10 9.22 3.26 1.40
C SER A 10 7.76 2.82 1.31
N THR A 11 6.89 3.39 2.14
CA THR A 11 5.46 3.08 2.10
C THR A 11 4.85 3.36 0.72
N SER A 12 5.26 4.42 0.03
CA SER A 12 4.79 4.72 -1.33
C SER A 12 5.18 3.63 -2.33
N PHE A 13 6.44 3.19 -2.32
CA PHE A 13 6.87 2.05 -3.16
C PHE A 13 6.14 0.76 -2.79
N ALA A 14 5.96 0.52 -1.50
CA ALA A 14 5.24 -0.64 -1.00
C ALA A 14 3.79 -0.70 -1.50
N PHE A 15 3.10 0.43 -1.59
CA PHE A 15 1.76 0.48 -2.19
C PHE A 15 1.74 0.07 -3.66
N VAL A 16 2.68 0.57 -4.46
CA VAL A 16 2.78 0.20 -5.87
C VAL A 16 3.05 -1.29 -6.01
N ASN A 17 4.04 -1.81 -5.28
CA ASN A 17 4.41 -3.22 -5.31
C ASN A 17 3.27 -4.12 -4.84
N ALA A 18 2.55 -3.72 -3.78
CA ALA A 18 1.44 -4.48 -3.22
C ALA A 18 0.24 -4.53 -4.17
N ALA A 19 -0.14 -3.40 -4.78
CA ALA A 19 -1.21 -3.35 -5.77
C ALA A 19 -0.88 -4.24 -6.98
N GLN A 20 0.35 -4.17 -7.50
CA GLN A 20 0.81 -5.04 -8.58
C GLN A 20 0.82 -6.53 -8.18
N ALA A 21 1.22 -6.85 -6.95
CA ALA A 21 1.25 -8.23 -6.46
C ALA A 21 -0.14 -8.87 -6.37
N ILE A 22 -1.18 -8.09 -6.08
CA ILE A 22 -2.57 -8.56 -6.10
C ILE A 22 -3.25 -8.39 -7.46
N GLY A 23 -2.53 -7.86 -8.46
CA GLY A 23 -3.05 -7.62 -9.81
C GLY A 23 -3.98 -6.41 -9.96
N ALA A 24 -4.06 -5.53 -8.96
CA ALA A 24 -4.88 -4.32 -9.01
C ALA A 24 -4.19 -3.21 -9.82
N ARG A 25 -4.93 -2.64 -10.78
CA ARG A 25 -4.52 -1.50 -11.63
C ARG A 25 -5.44 -0.30 -11.46
N ARG A 26 -6.69 -0.50 -11.06
CA ARG A 26 -7.65 0.58 -10.76
C ARG A 26 -7.99 0.56 -9.28
N VAL A 27 -7.78 1.66 -8.57
CA VAL A 27 -7.94 1.70 -7.11
C VAL A 27 -8.75 2.91 -6.64
N ALA A 28 -9.35 2.79 -5.46
CA ALA A 28 -9.88 3.91 -4.68
C ALA A 28 -8.86 4.29 -3.59
N VAL A 29 -8.64 5.58 -3.36
CA VAL A 29 -7.73 6.07 -2.32
C VAL A 29 -8.53 6.81 -1.24
N VAL A 30 -8.39 6.34 0.00
CA VAL A 30 -9.05 6.92 1.18
C VAL A 30 -7.99 7.48 2.12
N ALA A 31 -7.57 8.71 1.85
CA ALA A 31 -6.59 9.44 2.65
C ALA A 31 -7.26 10.30 3.74
N THR A 32 -6.57 10.46 4.86
CA THR A 32 -6.99 11.30 6.00
C THR A 32 -6.12 12.53 6.20
N TYR A 33 -5.18 12.78 5.28
CA TYR A 33 -4.28 13.93 5.26
C TYR A 33 -4.72 14.98 4.21
N PRO A 34 -4.06 16.16 4.15
CA PRO A 34 -4.42 17.23 3.24
C PRO A 34 -4.41 16.84 1.75
N GLN A 35 -5.25 17.54 0.97
CA GLN A 35 -5.48 17.25 -0.45
C GLN A 35 -4.21 17.29 -1.30
N ASP A 36 -3.32 18.27 -1.07
CA ASP A 36 -2.05 18.42 -1.80
C ASP A 36 -1.11 17.23 -1.58
N VAL A 37 -1.04 16.71 -0.35
CA VAL A 37 -0.29 15.48 -0.05
C VAL A 37 -0.94 14.26 -0.73
N ALA A 38 -2.26 14.21 -0.77
CA ALA A 38 -3.03 13.14 -1.40
C ALA A 38 -2.83 13.09 -2.91
N GLU A 39 -2.79 14.25 -3.56
CA GLU A 39 -2.50 14.38 -4.98
C GLU A 39 -1.09 13.92 -5.33
N HIS A 40 -0.08 14.22 -4.50
CA HIS A 40 1.27 13.68 -4.70
C HIS A 40 1.30 12.14 -4.63
N PHE A 41 0.52 11.54 -3.72
CA PHE A 41 0.42 10.09 -3.64
C PHE A 41 -0.26 9.49 -4.89
N VAL A 42 -1.33 10.12 -5.41
CA VAL A 42 -1.97 9.72 -6.66
C VAL A 42 -0.99 9.79 -7.84
N GLN A 43 -0.20 10.85 -7.95
CA GLN A 43 0.82 10.99 -9.00
C GLN A 43 1.88 9.88 -8.90
N PHE A 44 2.29 9.53 -7.67
CA PHE A 44 3.22 8.43 -7.44
C PHE A 44 2.65 7.08 -7.87
N LEU A 45 1.39 6.80 -7.54
CA LEU A 45 0.68 5.59 -7.99
C LEU A 45 0.58 5.52 -9.51
N ALA A 46 0.26 6.65 -10.17
CA ALA A 46 0.18 6.75 -11.62
C ALA A 46 1.51 6.44 -12.30
N ALA A 47 2.63 6.91 -11.75
CA ALA A 47 3.98 6.55 -12.23
C ALA A 47 4.25 5.03 -12.10
N GLY A 48 3.60 4.36 -11.15
CA GLY A 48 3.59 2.91 -10.98
C GLY A 48 2.57 2.15 -11.86
N SER A 49 1.94 2.82 -12.84
CA SER A 49 0.87 2.29 -13.70
C SER A 49 -0.39 1.87 -12.93
N ILE A 50 -0.73 2.59 -11.86
CA ILE A 50 -1.95 2.41 -11.07
C ILE A 50 -2.83 3.65 -11.25
N GLU A 51 -4.04 3.42 -11.74
CA GLU A 51 -5.07 4.44 -11.93
C GLU A 51 -5.90 4.61 -10.66
N VAL A 52 -6.09 5.85 -10.21
CA VAL A 52 -6.92 6.18 -9.05
C VAL A 52 -8.28 6.68 -9.54
N LEU A 53 -9.34 5.89 -9.28
CA LEU A 53 -10.71 6.18 -9.73
C LEU A 53 -11.45 7.15 -8.79
N SER A 54 -11.11 7.10 -7.50
CA SER A 54 -11.64 8.03 -6.50
C SER A 54 -10.55 8.39 -5.50
N LEU A 55 -10.56 9.66 -5.07
CA LEU A 55 -9.70 10.17 -4.02
C LEU A 55 -10.56 10.87 -2.96
N SER A 56 -10.51 10.35 -1.74
CA SER A 56 -10.94 11.08 -0.55
C SER A 56 -9.72 11.63 0.16
N SER A 57 -9.78 12.90 0.56
CA SER A 57 -8.87 13.52 1.51
C SER A 57 -9.68 14.20 2.62
N ARG A 58 -9.08 14.38 3.79
CA ARG A 58 -9.72 15.07 4.92
C ARG A 58 -8.76 16.03 5.58
N GLY A 59 -8.46 17.14 4.90
CA GLY A 59 -7.81 18.33 5.48
C GLY A 59 -6.67 18.07 6.46
N ILE A 60 -6.46 19.01 7.39
CA ILE A 60 -5.49 18.85 8.48
C ILE A 60 -6.22 18.16 9.64
N ILE A 61 -6.34 16.83 9.58
CA ILE A 61 -6.55 16.03 10.79
C ILE A 61 -5.16 15.71 11.34
N THR A 62 -4.94 15.99 12.63
CA THR A 62 -3.65 15.68 13.25
C THR A 62 -3.46 14.15 13.32
N ALA A 63 -2.22 13.67 13.26
CA ALA A 63 -1.94 12.24 13.40
C ALA A 63 -2.53 11.64 14.70
N THR A 64 -2.61 12.45 15.76
CA THR A 64 -3.26 12.09 17.02
C THR A 64 -4.75 11.84 16.83
N GLU A 65 -5.48 12.73 16.14
CA GLU A 65 -6.90 12.56 15.87
C GLU A 65 -7.17 11.36 14.95
N VAL A 66 -6.35 11.17 13.91
CA VAL A 66 -6.43 9.98 13.04
C VAL A 66 -6.24 8.69 13.84
N GLY A 67 -5.24 8.66 14.73
CA GLY A 67 -4.95 7.50 15.58
C GLY A 67 -6.06 7.16 16.59
N THR A 68 -6.97 8.09 16.87
CA THR A 68 -8.14 7.87 17.74
C THR A 68 -9.38 7.37 17.00
N LEU A 69 -9.35 7.27 15.68
CA LEU A 69 -10.46 6.71 14.92
C LEU A 69 -10.66 5.23 15.28
N ASP A 70 -11.84 4.92 15.77
CA ASP A 70 -12.23 3.55 16.09
C ASP A 70 -12.51 2.72 14.81
N ARG A 71 -12.56 1.40 14.99
CA ARG A 71 -12.82 0.42 13.93
C ARG A 71 -14.03 0.76 13.08
N VAL A 72 -15.13 1.17 13.71
CA VAL A 72 -16.41 1.41 13.01
C VAL A 72 -16.26 2.61 12.10
N LYS A 73 -15.71 3.72 12.61
CA LYS A 73 -15.48 4.94 11.81
C LYS A 73 -14.55 4.71 10.64
N VAL A 74 -13.50 3.91 10.80
CA VAL A 74 -12.57 3.60 9.70
C VAL A 74 -13.24 2.76 8.62
N ILE A 75 -14.04 1.75 9.01
CA ILE A 75 -14.81 0.95 8.05
C ILE A 75 -15.83 1.82 7.31
N GLU A 76 -16.59 2.65 8.02
CA GLU A 76 -17.56 3.56 7.41
C GLU A 76 -16.89 4.55 6.47
N LEU A 77 -15.74 5.10 6.86
CA LEU A 77 -14.94 5.99 6.02
C LEU A 77 -14.52 5.29 4.73
N ALA A 78 -13.99 4.07 4.82
CA ALA A 78 -13.54 3.32 3.66
C ALA A 78 -14.70 2.97 2.73
N VAL A 79 -15.84 2.50 3.27
CA VAL A 79 -17.04 2.17 2.50
C VAL A 79 -17.63 3.39 1.81
N ALA A 80 -17.70 4.54 2.50
CA ALA A 80 -18.28 5.75 1.94
C ALA A 80 -17.45 6.38 0.81
N ASN A 81 -16.17 6.01 0.68
CA ASN A 81 -15.24 6.59 -0.29
C ASN A 81 -14.64 5.56 -1.26
N ASP A 82 -15.21 4.35 -1.29
CA ASP A 82 -14.90 3.35 -2.33
C ASP A 82 -15.45 3.78 -3.70
N HIS A 83 -14.99 3.11 -4.75
CA HIS A 83 -15.50 3.24 -6.12
C HIS A 83 -15.93 1.86 -6.63
N PRO A 84 -17.11 1.71 -7.25
CA PRO A 84 -17.62 0.40 -7.69
C PRO A 84 -16.65 -0.34 -8.63
N ASP A 85 -15.99 0.38 -9.54
CA ASP A 85 -15.03 -0.19 -10.49
C ASP A 85 -13.59 -0.34 -9.97
N ALA A 86 -13.33 0.06 -8.71
CA ALA A 86 -12.02 -0.13 -8.11
C ALA A 86 -11.79 -1.60 -7.74
N GLU A 87 -10.60 -2.10 -8.07
CA GLU A 87 -10.15 -3.46 -7.82
C GLU A 87 -9.57 -3.62 -6.41
N ALA A 88 -9.15 -2.51 -5.78
CA ALA A 88 -8.70 -2.46 -4.38
C ALA A 88 -8.93 -1.06 -3.78
N VAL A 89 -9.00 -0.99 -2.44
CA VAL A 89 -9.02 0.27 -1.68
C VAL A 89 -7.70 0.47 -0.96
N LEU A 90 -7.10 1.66 -1.08
CA LEU A 90 -5.86 2.05 -0.41
C LEU A 90 -6.17 3.01 0.74
N LEU A 91 -5.70 2.68 1.95
CA LEU A 91 -5.70 3.54 3.13
C LEU A 91 -4.23 3.92 3.45
N PRO A 92 -3.71 5.01 2.86
CA PRO A 92 -2.28 5.35 2.90
C PRO A 92 -1.79 5.99 4.20
N ASP A 93 -2.66 6.20 5.19
CA ASP A 93 -2.26 6.82 6.45
C ASP A 93 -1.70 5.79 7.45
N THR A 94 -0.44 5.98 7.88
CA THR A 94 0.23 5.13 8.87
C THR A 94 -0.32 5.31 10.28
N ALA A 95 -0.95 6.44 10.58
CA ALA A 95 -1.57 6.70 11.89
C ALA A 95 -2.86 5.90 12.09
N LEU A 96 -3.41 5.28 11.03
CA LEU A 96 -4.54 4.36 11.15
C LEU A 96 -4.07 2.98 11.61
N HIS A 97 -4.51 2.56 12.80
CA HIS A 97 -4.18 1.26 13.40
C HIS A 97 -5.06 0.13 12.81
N THR A 98 -5.05 0.01 11.48
CA THR A 98 -5.98 -0.80 10.68
C THR A 98 -5.61 -2.27 10.53
N VAL A 99 -4.40 -2.67 10.90
CA VAL A 99 -3.91 -4.04 10.69
C VAL A 99 -4.83 -5.08 11.34
N ALA A 100 -5.36 -4.77 12.52
CA ALA A 100 -6.28 -5.65 13.24
C ALA A 100 -7.68 -5.77 12.60
N TRP A 101 -8.00 -4.95 11.60
CA TRP A 101 -9.35 -4.82 11.01
C TRP A 101 -9.36 -5.11 9.51
N LEU A 102 -8.26 -5.61 8.94
CA LEU A 102 -8.13 -5.85 7.50
C LEU A 102 -9.20 -6.79 6.96
N GLU A 103 -9.47 -7.90 7.65
CA GLU A 103 -10.49 -8.87 7.22
C GLU A 103 -11.90 -8.27 7.29
N ASP A 104 -12.18 -7.47 8.30
CA ASP A 104 -13.46 -6.76 8.42
C ASP A 104 -13.63 -5.72 7.31
N LEU A 105 -12.58 -4.95 7.01
CA LEU A 105 -12.56 -3.97 5.93
C LEU A 105 -12.82 -4.65 4.58
N GLU A 106 -12.09 -5.72 4.27
CA GLU A 106 -12.27 -6.50 3.05
C GLU A 106 -13.66 -7.13 2.96
N ALA A 107 -14.17 -7.70 4.07
CA ALA A 107 -15.51 -8.29 4.10
C ALA A 107 -16.61 -7.24 3.86
N ARG A 108 -16.44 -6.03 4.37
CA ARG A 108 -17.42 -4.93 4.21
C ARG A 108 -17.36 -4.28 2.83
N LEU A 109 -16.18 -4.20 2.21
CA LEU A 109 -15.98 -3.62 0.89
C LEU A 109 -16.14 -4.63 -0.26
N GLY A 110 -16.02 -5.93 0.02
CA GLY A 110 -16.07 -6.98 -0.99
C GLY A 110 -14.86 -7.01 -1.94
N LYS A 111 -13.77 -6.30 -1.60
CA LYS A 111 -12.54 -6.21 -2.40
C LYS A 111 -11.30 -6.07 -1.50
N PRO A 112 -10.09 -6.37 -2.01
CA PRO A 112 -8.84 -6.20 -1.27
C PRO A 112 -8.66 -4.80 -0.71
N VAL A 113 -8.09 -4.73 0.49
CA VAL A 113 -7.75 -3.47 1.16
C VAL A 113 -6.26 -3.45 1.46
N LEU A 114 -5.58 -2.38 1.04
CA LEU A 114 -4.16 -2.15 1.27
C LEU A 114 -4.00 -0.99 2.24
N THR A 115 -3.36 -1.24 3.39
CA THR A 115 -3.11 -0.19 4.40
C THR A 115 -1.62 0.11 4.51
N ALA A 116 -1.27 1.34 4.88
CA ALA A 116 0.12 1.79 4.91
C ALA A 116 1.03 0.90 5.77
N ASN A 117 0.55 0.54 6.96
CA ASN A 117 1.28 -0.33 7.89
C ASN A 117 1.46 -1.75 7.31
N GLN A 118 0.39 -2.32 6.74
CA GLN A 118 0.40 -3.65 6.13
C GLN A 118 1.34 -3.73 4.93
N VAL A 119 1.25 -2.80 3.97
CA VAL A 119 2.09 -2.83 2.77
C VAL A 119 3.56 -2.60 3.10
N SER A 120 3.86 -1.73 4.08
CA SER A 120 5.24 -1.45 4.48
C SER A 120 5.91 -2.69 5.08
N VAL A 121 5.20 -3.41 5.96
CA VAL A 121 5.70 -4.68 6.52
C VAL A 121 5.84 -5.73 5.43
N TRP A 122 4.85 -5.87 4.56
CA TRP A 122 4.88 -6.82 3.45
C TRP A 122 6.07 -6.59 2.52
N ASP A 123 6.32 -5.34 2.12
CA ASP A 123 7.38 -5.01 1.16
C ASP A 123 8.76 -5.12 1.81
N GLY A 124 8.89 -4.74 3.10
CA GLY A 124 10.10 -4.97 3.89
C GLY A 124 10.47 -6.46 3.98
N LEU A 125 9.49 -7.31 4.26
CA LEU A 125 9.66 -8.76 4.27
C LEU A 125 10.01 -9.31 2.87
N ARG A 126 9.37 -8.79 1.82
CA ARG A 126 9.65 -9.17 0.43
C ARG A 126 11.10 -8.85 0.03
N ILE A 127 11.60 -7.65 0.31
CA ILE A 127 12.98 -7.28 -0.03
C ILE A 127 14.03 -7.98 0.85
N ALA A 128 13.63 -8.45 2.03
CA ALA A 128 14.44 -9.32 2.89
C ALA A 128 14.43 -10.81 2.45
N GLY A 129 13.69 -11.16 1.40
CA GLY A 129 13.58 -12.55 0.91
C GLY A 129 12.65 -13.44 1.75
N HIS A 130 11.81 -12.84 2.60
CA HIS A 130 10.89 -13.54 3.48
C HIS A 130 9.44 -13.32 3.02
N THR A 131 8.95 -14.13 2.10
CA THR A 131 7.53 -14.14 1.74
C THR A 131 6.90 -15.44 2.22
N ARG A 132 6.04 -15.36 3.23
CA ARG A 132 5.23 -16.49 3.70
C ARG A 132 3.77 -16.06 3.76
N PRO A 133 2.85 -16.89 3.26
CA PRO A 133 1.44 -16.65 3.48
C PRO A 133 1.10 -16.53 4.96
N CYS A 134 0.25 -15.57 5.30
CA CYS A 134 -0.21 -15.33 6.66
C CYS A 134 -1.69 -14.94 6.64
N ASP A 135 -2.49 -15.70 7.39
CA ASP A 135 -3.91 -15.40 7.59
C ASP A 135 -4.08 -14.22 8.57
N GLY A 136 -5.23 -13.55 8.57
CA GLY A 136 -5.48 -12.40 9.45
C GLY A 136 -4.90 -11.07 8.96
N LEU A 137 -3.99 -11.08 7.98
CA LEU A 137 -3.33 -9.88 7.44
C LEU A 137 -3.83 -9.49 6.04
N GLY A 138 -5.09 -9.81 5.73
CA GLY A 138 -5.74 -9.44 4.47
C GLY A 138 -5.25 -10.18 3.22
N ALA A 139 -5.84 -9.86 2.07
CA ALA A 139 -5.58 -10.53 0.79
C ALA A 139 -4.12 -10.46 0.34
N LEU A 140 -3.43 -9.35 0.67
CA LEU A 140 -2.02 -9.15 0.33
C LEU A 140 -1.12 -10.26 0.88
N PHE A 141 -1.33 -10.67 2.14
CA PHE A 141 -0.53 -11.72 2.76
C PHE A 141 -1.01 -13.13 2.38
N ARG A 142 -2.30 -13.34 2.09
CA ARG A 142 -2.81 -14.66 1.63
C ARG A 142 -2.32 -15.07 0.24
N GLY A 143 -2.11 -14.10 -0.66
CA GLY A 143 -1.81 -14.33 -2.08
C GLY A 143 -0.33 -14.50 -2.46
N THR A 144 0.61 -14.42 -1.52
CA THR A 144 2.05 -14.45 -1.85
C THR A 144 2.54 -15.85 -2.21
N ARG A 145 2.53 -16.19 -3.50
CA ARG A 145 3.46 -17.19 -4.04
C ARG A 145 4.86 -16.57 -4.03
N SER A 146 5.86 -17.30 -3.53
CA SER A 146 7.26 -16.84 -3.49
C SER A 146 7.69 -16.34 -4.88
N VAL A 147 8.01 -15.05 -5.00
CA VAL A 147 8.59 -14.49 -6.23
C VAL A 147 10.10 -14.75 -6.20
N PRO A 148 10.70 -15.46 -7.18
CA PRO A 148 12.14 -15.64 -7.22
C PRO A 148 12.81 -14.27 -7.40
N MET A 149 13.78 -13.95 -6.53
CA MET A 149 14.58 -12.73 -6.69
C MET A 149 15.36 -12.78 -8.02
N GLY A 150 15.13 -11.81 -8.89
CA GLY A 150 16.03 -11.55 -10.02
C GLY A 150 17.41 -11.22 -9.49
N LYS A 151 18.46 -11.87 -10.02
CA LYS A 151 19.85 -11.62 -9.63
C LYS A 151 20.16 -10.11 -9.69
N PRO A 152 20.88 -9.54 -8.72
CA PRO A 152 21.36 -8.18 -8.83
C PRO A 152 22.22 -8.04 -10.10
N ALA A 153 21.93 -7.01 -10.89
CA ALA A 153 22.68 -6.71 -12.10
C ALA A 153 24.13 -6.41 -11.71
N VAL A 154 25.05 -7.29 -12.13
CA VAL A 154 26.48 -7.06 -12.01
C VAL A 154 26.84 -5.98 -13.03
N VAL A 155 27.13 -4.77 -12.55
CA VAL A 155 27.79 -3.74 -13.36
C VAL A 155 29.25 -4.17 -13.50
N THR A 156 29.59 -4.74 -14.67
CA THR A 156 30.98 -4.89 -15.08
C THR A 156 31.51 -3.53 -15.48
N ASP A 157 32.41 -2.97 -14.67
CA ASP A 157 33.18 -1.79 -15.02
C ASP A 157 34.16 -2.16 -16.14
N ALA A 158 33.83 -1.74 -17.36
CA ALA A 158 34.74 -1.84 -18.49
C ALA A 158 35.75 -0.70 -18.35
N GLY A 159 36.95 -1.06 -17.88
CA GLY A 159 38.09 -0.16 -17.77
C GLY A 159 38.34 0.56 -19.09
N ASN A 160 38.58 1.87 -19.00
CA ASN A 160 39.09 2.65 -20.11
C ASN A 160 40.60 2.82 -19.94
N SER A 161 41.27 2.59 -21.07
CA SER A 161 42.72 2.52 -21.27
C SER A 161 43.41 3.88 -21.15
#